data_AF-A0A7C7V727-F1
#
_entry.id   AF-A0A7C7V727-F1
#
_cell.length_a   1.000
_cell.length_b   1.000
_cell.length_c   1.000
_cell.angle_alpha   90.00
_cell.angle_beta   90.00
_cell.angle_gamma   90.00
#
_symmetry.space_group_name_H-M   'P 1'
#
loop_
_entity.id
_entity.type
_entity.pdbx_description
1 polymer ?
#
loop_
_entity_poly.entity_id
_entity_poly.type
_entity_poly.pdbx_seq_one_letter_code
_entity_poly.pdbx_strand_id
1 'polypeptide(L)'
;MLQFWRRRQIYEKSLAARAGAPAFVFYEGPPTANGLPHPGHCLTRAIKDLFPRYRTMRGYRCERKAGWDTHGLPVEVEVCKELGLHSKDQIEAYGVEP
;
A
#
# COMPACT_ATOMS: atom_id res chain seq x y z
N MET A 1 9.68 -16.23 -13.69
CA MET A 1 10.25 -15.74 -12.41
C MET A 1 9.21 -15.62 -11.29
N LEU A 2 8.15 -14.80 -11.40
CA LEU A 2 7.17 -14.58 -10.32
C LEU A 2 6.50 -15.88 -9.79
N GLN A 3 6.11 -16.79 -10.68
CA GLN A 3 5.53 -18.09 -10.29
C GLN A 3 6.51 -18.96 -9.50
N PHE A 4 7.81 -18.88 -9.81
CA PHE A 4 8.84 -19.58 -9.05
C PHE A 4 8.93 -19.02 -7.62
N TRP A 5 8.93 -17.69 -7.45
CA TRP A 5 8.96 -17.07 -6.12
C TRP A 5 7.73 -17.39 -5.28
N ARG A 6 6.53 -17.36 -5.88
CA ARG A 6 5.28 -17.73 -5.19
C ARG A 6 5.28 -19.20 -4.75
N ARG A 7 5.53 -20.14 -5.68
CA ARG A 7 5.53 -21.58 -5.37
C ARG A 7 6.58 -21.97 -4.33
N ARG A 8 7.72 -21.27 -4.31
CA ARG A 8 8.82 -21.55 -3.38
C ARG A 8 8.76 -20.70 -2.11
N GLN A 9 7.77 -19.81 -1.94
CA GLN A 9 7.62 -18.92 -0.79
C GLN A 9 8.92 -18.15 -0.47
N ILE A 10 9.51 -17.53 -1.49
CA ILE A 10 10.84 -16.92 -1.38
C ILE A 10 10.86 -15.73 -0.42
N TYR A 11 9.77 -14.95 -0.35
CA TYR A 11 9.68 -13.83 0.57
C TYR A 11 9.68 -14.32 2.03
N GLU A 12 8.83 -15.30 2.34
CA GLU A 12 8.69 -15.89 3.66
C GLU A 12 10.00 -16.55 4.11
N LYS A 13 10.67 -17.28 3.20
CA LYS A 13 12.00 -17.85 3.45
C LYS A 13 13.05 -16.79 3.72
N SER A 14 13.01 -15.64 3.02
CA SER A 14 13.95 -14.55 3.26
C SER A 14 13.79 -13.94 4.66
N LEU A 15 12.57 -13.89 5.19
CA LEU A 15 12.29 -13.47 6.56
C LEU A 15 12.72 -14.52 7.59
N ALA A 16 12.41 -15.80 7.33
CA ALA A 16 12.79 -16.92 8.20
C ALA A 16 14.32 -17.04 8.34
N ALA A 17 15.06 -16.88 7.24
CA ALA A 17 16.53 -16.88 7.23
C ALA A 17 17.17 -15.69 7.97
N ARG A 18 16.35 -14.73 8.43
CA ARG A 18 16.74 -13.57 9.24
C ARG A 18 15.99 -13.55 10.58
N ALA A 19 15.51 -14.70 11.06
CA ALA A 19 15.00 -14.82 12.41
C ALA A 19 16.06 -14.41 13.45
N GLY A 20 15.69 -13.55 14.40
CA GLY A 20 16.59 -13.02 15.43
C GLY A 20 17.57 -11.92 14.96
N ALA A 21 17.62 -11.60 13.67
CA ALA A 21 18.49 -10.54 13.17
C ALA A 21 17.94 -9.13 13.50
N PRO A 22 18.80 -8.08 13.52
CA PRO A 22 18.35 -6.71 13.74
C PRO A 22 17.27 -6.30 12.74
N ALA A 23 16.21 -5.65 13.25
CA ALA A 23 15.11 -5.19 12.42
C ALA A 23 15.52 -3.98 11.58
N PHE A 24 15.09 -3.97 10.31
CA PHE A 24 15.04 -2.77 9.49
C PHE A 24 13.58 -2.48 9.18
N VAL A 25 13.05 -1.43 9.81
CA VAL A 25 11.66 -0.99 9.64
C VAL A 25 11.62 0.16 8.66
N PHE A 26 10.76 0.06 7.65
CA PHE A 26 10.44 1.16 6.75
C PHE A 26 8.92 1.36 6.73
N TYR A 27 8.50 2.60 6.51
CA TYR A 27 7.09 2.94 6.39
C TYR A 27 6.72 3.12 4.93
N GLU A 28 5.72 2.35 4.51
CA GLU A 28 5.06 2.51 3.23
C GLU A 28 3.96 3.56 3.42
N GLY A 29 4.11 4.72 2.77
CA GLY A 29 3.05 5.72 2.75
C GLY A 29 1.84 5.14 2.01
N PRO A 30 0.70 4.92 2.69
CA PRO A 30 -0.40 4.17 2.13
C PRO A 30 -1.01 4.92 0.93
N PRO A 31 -1.15 4.29 -0.24
CA PRO A 31 -1.87 4.90 -1.34
C PRO A 31 -3.35 5.04 -0.98
N THR A 32 -3.98 6.12 -1.43
CA THR A 32 -5.44 6.26 -1.35
C THR A 32 -6.10 5.25 -2.28
N ALA A 33 -7.11 4.54 -1.78
CA ALA A 33 -7.79 3.46 -2.49
C ALA A 33 -8.90 3.95 -3.46
N ASN A 34 -8.66 5.04 -4.20
CA ASN A 34 -9.66 5.70 -5.05
C ASN A 34 -9.30 5.76 -6.55
N GLY A 35 -8.18 5.17 -6.97
CA GLY A 35 -7.73 5.28 -8.37
C GLY A 35 -6.65 4.28 -8.78
N LEU A 36 -6.37 4.25 -10.09
CA LEU A 36 -5.36 3.39 -10.67
C LEU A 36 -3.92 3.93 -10.47
N PRO A 37 -2.92 3.05 -10.26
CA PRO A 37 -1.54 3.49 -10.16
C PRO A 37 -0.99 4.10 -11.47
N HIS A 38 -0.42 5.31 -11.38
CA HIS A 38 0.40 5.93 -12.43
C HIS A 38 1.93 5.69 -12.24
N PRO A 39 2.82 6.04 -13.21
CA PRO A 39 4.26 5.76 -13.15
C PRO A 39 5.01 6.26 -11.91
N GLY A 40 4.52 7.32 -11.25
CA GLY A 40 5.08 7.81 -9.98
C GLY A 40 4.95 6.78 -8.85
N HIS A 41 3.86 6.00 -8.84
CA HIS A 41 3.71 4.87 -7.92
C HIS A 41 4.72 3.77 -8.22
N CYS A 42 5.03 3.52 -9.49
CA CYS A 42 6.04 2.53 -9.88
C CYS A 42 7.44 2.94 -9.40
N LEU A 43 7.84 4.20 -9.61
CA LEU A 43 9.14 4.71 -9.19
C LEU A 43 9.31 4.62 -7.66
N THR A 44 8.33 5.11 -6.91
CA THR A 44 8.40 5.08 -5.44
C THR A 44 8.41 3.64 -4.90
N ARG A 45 7.63 2.72 -5.49
CA ARG A 45 7.63 1.30 -5.11
C ARG A 45 8.95 0.60 -5.47
N ALA A 46 9.58 0.95 -6.60
CA ALA A 46 10.88 0.39 -6.97
C ALA A 46 11.95 0.72 -5.92
N ILE A 47 12.00 1.97 -5.47
CA ILE A 47 12.91 2.42 -4.39
C ILE A 47 12.57 1.71 -3.08
N LYS A 48 11.29 1.67 -2.71
CA LYS A 48 10.78 1.03 -1.48
C LYS A 48 10.96 -0.50 -1.47
N ASP A 49 11.15 -1.16 -2.61
CA ASP A 49 11.48 -2.60 -2.69
C ASP A 49 13.00 -2.85 -2.73
N LEU A 50 13.77 -1.98 -3.40
CA LEU A 50 15.23 -2.08 -3.52
C LEU A 50 15.92 -2.07 -2.15
N PHE A 51 15.63 -1.08 -1.30
CA PHE A 51 16.33 -0.91 -0.03
C PHE A 51 16.05 -2.05 0.97
N PRO A 52 14.80 -2.51 1.19
CA PRO A 52 14.55 -3.68 2.03
C PRO A 52 15.23 -4.96 1.52
N ARG A 53 15.35 -5.16 0.19
CA ARG A 53 16.12 -6.29 -0.36
C ARG A 53 17.60 -6.15 -0.03
N TYR A 54 18.18 -4.99 -0.29
CA TYR A 54 19.57 -4.69 0.06
C TYR A 54 19.84 -4.92 1.55
N ARG A 55 18.99 -4.41 2.45
CA ARG A 55 19.14 -4.58 3.90
C ARG A 55 18.98 -6.05 4.32
N THR A 56 18.09 -6.81 3.69
CA THR A 56 17.98 -8.26 3.90
C THR A 56 19.28 -8.99 3.54
N MET A 57 19.92 -8.60 2.42
CA MET A 57 21.22 -9.13 2.01
C MET A 57 22.34 -8.73 2.97
N ARG A 58 22.24 -7.56 3.60
CA ARG A 58 23.19 -7.06 4.62
C ARG A 58 22.93 -7.60 6.03
N GLY A 59 22.03 -8.59 6.18
CA GLY A 59 21.83 -9.30 7.44
C GLY A 59 20.71 -8.75 8.33
N TYR A 60 19.88 -7.82 7.84
CA TYR A 60 18.74 -7.30 8.61
C TYR A 60 17.47 -8.11 8.34
N ARG A 61 16.58 -8.17 9.34
CA ARG A 61 15.21 -8.66 9.16
C ARG A 61 14.33 -7.51 8.67
N CYS A 62 13.80 -7.61 7.46
CA CYS A 62 13.03 -6.55 6.80
C CYS A 62 11.60 -7.01 6.51
N GLU A 63 10.69 -6.85 7.46
CA GLU A 63 9.26 -7.12 7.27
C GLU A 63 8.61 -6.00 6.46
N ARG A 64 7.86 -6.36 5.41
CA ARG A 64 7.26 -5.42 4.45
C ARG A 64 5.75 -5.43 4.65
N LYS A 65 5.22 -4.29 5.10
CA LYS A 65 3.78 -4.07 5.31
C LYS A 65 3.30 -2.97 4.39
N ALA A 66 2.16 -3.20 3.76
CA ALA A 66 1.44 -2.19 2.99
C ALA A 66 0.29 -1.63 3.83
N GLY A 67 -0.22 -0.47 3.44
CA GLY A 67 -1.44 0.10 3.97
C GLY A 67 -2.32 0.66 2.85
N TRP A 68 -3.51 1.09 3.22
CA TRP A 68 -4.44 1.80 2.35
C TRP A 68 -4.96 2.99 3.11
N ASP A 69 -4.97 4.15 2.44
CA ASP A 69 -5.66 5.33 2.95
C ASP A 69 -7.08 5.32 2.39
N THR A 70 -8.07 5.26 3.26
CA THR A 70 -9.47 4.96 2.90
C THR A 70 -10.43 6.05 3.34
N HIS A 71 -9.95 7.12 3.97
CA HIS A 71 -10.79 8.18 4.51
C HIS A 71 -10.44 9.55 3.93
N GLY A 72 -11.31 10.52 4.20
CA GLY A 72 -11.09 11.93 3.94
C GLY A 72 -11.47 12.36 2.52
N LEU A 73 -11.27 13.65 2.28
CA LEU A 73 -11.72 14.36 1.09
C LEU A 73 -11.37 13.67 -0.25
N PRO A 74 -10.18 13.07 -0.46
CA PRO A 74 -9.88 12.43 -1.74
C PRO A 74 -10.83 11.27 -2.10
N VAL A 75 -11.35 10.55 -1.09
CA VAL A 75 -12.33 9.48 -1.31
C VAL A 75 -13.73 10.08 -1.42
N GLU A 76 -14.08 10.98 -0.51
CA GLU A 76 -15.41 11.61 -0.44
C GLU A 76 -15.76 12.38 -1.74
N VAL A 77 -14.77 13.08 -2.33
CA VAL A 77 -14.96 13.83 -3.57
C VAL A 77 -15.22 12.92 -4.76
N GLU A 78 -14.54 11.77 -4.87
CA GLU A 78 -14.79 10.83 -5.98
C GLU A 78 -16.18 10.19 -5.85
N VAL A 79 -16.60 9.82 -4.63
CA VAL A 79 -17.97 9.33 -4.39
C VAL A 79 -19.02 10.40 -4.73
N CYS A 80 -18.80 11.66 -4.33
CA CYS A 80 -19.71 12.75 -4.68
C CYS A 80 -19.80 12.97 -6.19
N LYS A 81 -18.69 12.85 -6.94
CA LYS A 81 -18.70 12.93 -8.41
C LYS A 81 -19.49 11.80 -9.04
N GLU A 82 -19.33 10.56 -8.56
CA GLU A 82 -20.09 9.40 -9.05
C GLU A 82 -21.59 9.55 -8.78
N LEU A 83 -21.96 10.14 -7.64
CA LEU A 83 -23.35 10.40 -7.26
C LEU A 83 -23.93 11.71 -7.82
N GLY A 84 -23.14 12.54 -8.49
CA GLY A 84 -23.58 13.86 -9.00
C GLY A 84 -23.89 14.88 -7.90
N LEU A 85 -23.25 14.76 -6.73
CA LEU A 85 -23.40 15.67 -5.60
C LEU A 85 -22.34 16.79 -5.65
N HIS A 86 -22.79 18.02 -5.43
CA HIS A 86 -21.99 19.25 -5.57
C HIS A 86 -22.00 20.14 -4.31
N SER A 87 -22.87 19.86 -3.34
CA SER A 87 -22.92 20.59 -2.07
C SER A 87 -23.14 19.68 -0.87
N LYS A 88 -22.79 20.15 0.32
CA LYS A 88 -23.03 19.45 1.59
C LYS A 88 -24.52 19.19 1.81
N ASP A 89 -25.37 20.17 1.50
CA ASP A 89 -26.83 20.05 1.63
C ASP A 89 -27.37 18.90 0.77
N GLN A 90 -26.79 18.65 -0.41
CA GLN A 90 -27.16 17.53 -1.26
C GLN A 90 -26.73 16.18 -0.67
N ILE A 91 -25.59 16.12 0.02
CA ILE A 91 -25.16 14.93 0.76
C ILE A 91 -26.14 14.64 1.91
N GLU A 92 -26.53 15.67 2.67
CA GLU A 92 -27.50 15.53 3.76
C GLU A 92 -28.89 15.12 3.25
N ALA A 93 -29.32 15.66 2.09
CA ALA A 93 -30.58 15.31 1.44
C ALA A 93 -30.59 13.91 0.82
N TYR A 94 -29.45 13.45 0.29
CA TYR A 94 -29.29 12.07 -0.20
C TYR A 94 -29.48 11.06 0.95
N GLY A 95 -29.01 11.42 2.16
CA GLY A 95 -29.21 10.65 3.38
C GLY A 95 -28.41 9.35 3.41
N VAL A 96 -28.80 8.44 4.30
CA VAL A 96 -28.21 7.10 4.45
C VAL A 96 -29.31 6.08 4.17
N GLU A 97 -29.04 5.04 3.38
CA GLU A 97 -29.96 3.88 3.31
C GLU A 97 -30.10 3.28 4.72
N PRO A 98 -31.32 2.87 5.13
CA PRO A 98 -31.58 2.32 6.46
C PRO A 98 -30.89 0.97 6.71
#